data_AF-A0AAJ1TR57-F1
#
_entry.id   AF-A0AAJ1TR57-F1
#
_cell.length_a   1.000
_cell.length_b   1.000
_cell.length_c   1.000
_cell.angle_alpha   90.00
_cell.angle_beta   90.00
_cell.angle_gamma   90.00
#
_symmetry.space_group_name_H-M   'P 1'
#
loop_
_entity.id
_entity.type
_entity.pdbx_description
1 polymer ?
#
loop_
_entity_poly.entity_id
_entity_poly.type
_entity_poly.pdbx_seq_one_letter_code
_entity_poly.pdbx_strand_id
1 'polypeptide(L)'
;MATMILRDEVLRARHIEGDPDLARAIRTLSPDQPIVLRIEGQPMRFRKVPDRATGQPTDAIGPDEADAAAWRELQTRRGATITVEPEAPRTDPYLLSLSATLTEWNSPEDAAAYDGL
;
A
#
# COMPACT_ATOMS: atom_id res chain seq x y z
N MET A 1 -12.48 -6.28 -1.35
CA MET A 1 -11.76 -7.49 -0.91
C MET A 1 -11.07 -8.07 -2.12
N ALA A 2 -9.74 -8.00 -2.17
CA ALA A 2 -8.97 -8.56 -3.28
C ALA A 2 -8.54 -9.99 -2.95
N THR A 3 -8.42 -10.82 -3.96
CA THR A 3 -7.84 -12.16 -3.85
C THR A 3 -6.61 -12.28 -4.73
N MET A 4 -5.70 -13.15 -4.34
CA MET A 4 -4.42 -13.32 -5.02
C MET A 4 -3.93 -14.74 -4.90
N ILE A 5 -3.30 -15.23 -5.97
CA ILE A 5 -2.63 -16.53 -5.95
C ILE A 5 -1.14 -16.33 -5.62
N LEU A 6 -0.67 -16.97 -4.55
CA LEU A 6 0.74 -16.99 -4.17
C LEU A 6 1.56 -17.79 -5.20
N ARG A 7 2.16 -17.12 -6.19
CA ARG A 7 2.99 -17.75 -7.23
C ARG A 7 4.44 -17.29 -7.23
N ASP A 8 4.68 -16.03 -6.87
CA ASP A 8 5.99 -15.38 -6.95
C ASP A 8 6.54 -15.07 -5.55
N GLU A 9 7.84 -14.79 -5.50
CA GLU A 9 8.49 -14.29 -4.28
C GLU A 9 8.11 -12.85 -3.96
N VAL A 10 7.72 -12.11 -5.00
CA VAL A 10 7.26 -10.73 -4.95
C VAL A 10 5.77 -10.68 -5.29
N LEU A 11 5.06 -9.78 -4.64
CA LEU A 11 3.66 -9.53 -4.90
C LEU A 11 3.56 -8.61 -6.12
N ARG A 12 2.87 -9.06 -7.16
CA ARG A 12 2.72 -8.28 -8.40
C ARG A 12 1.30 -7.77 -8.55
N ALA A 13 1.13 -6.51 -8.93
CA ALA A 13 -0.17 -5.88 -9.08
C ALA A 13 -1.10 -6.61 -10.07
N ARG A 14 -0.52 -7.32 -11.04
CA ARG A 14 -1.26 -8.14 -12.02
C ARG A 14 -1.85 -9.45 -11.46
N HIS A 15 -1.43 -9.88 -10.27
CA HIS A 15 -1.97 -11.08 -9.61
C HIS A 15 -3.09 -10.75 -8.62
N ILE A 16 -3.43 -9.47 -8.48
CA ILE A 16 -4.52 -8.99 -7.63
C ILE A 16 -5.79 -9.05 -8.45
N GLU A 17 -6.73 -9.87 -8.00
CA GLU A 17 -8.06 -10.00 -8.56
C GLU A 17 -9.10 -9.43 -7.59
N GLY A 18 -10.19 -8.86 -8.11
CA GLY A 18 -11.28 -8.33 -7.28
C GLY A 18 -11.08 -6.91 -6.72
N ASP A 19 -9.90 -6.29 -6.88
CA ASP A 19 -9.66 -4.90 -6.46
C ASP A 19 -8.73 -4.15 -7.44
N PRO A 20 -9.28 -3.51 -8.49
CA PRO A 20 -8.49 -2.81 -9.50
C PRO A 20 -7.84 -1.53 -8.95
N ASP A 21 -8.42 -0.91 -7.92
CA ASP A 21 -7.88 0.27 -7.25
C ASP A 21 -6.59 -0.06 -6.48
N LEU A 22 -6.56 -1.16 -5.74
CA LEU A 22 -5.34 -1.66 -5.09
C LEU A 22 -4.25 -1.95 -6.13
N ALA A 23 -4.60 -2.61 -7.23
CA ALA A 23 -3.64 -2.88 -8.31
C ALA A 23 -3.09 -1.58 -8.93
N ARG A 24 -3.92 -0.53 -9.06
CA ARG A 24 -3.49 0.78 -9.52
C ARG A 24 -2.60 1.48 -8.49
N ALA A 25 -2.98 1.46 -7.22
CA ALA A 25 -2.21 2.05 -6.12
C ALA A 25 -0.78 1.47 -6.08
N ILE A 26 -0.66 0.15 -6.18
CA ILE A 26 0.64 -0.53 -6.21
C ILE A 26 1.47 -0.08 -7.42
N ARG A 27 0.86 0.12 -8.60
CA ARG A 27 1.58 0.60 -9.80
C ARG A 27 2.09 2.03 -9.61
N THR A 28 1.33 2.89 -8.96
CA THR A 28 1.65 4.31 -8.74
C THR A 28 2.58 4.57 -7.56
N LEU A 29 2.91 3.56 -6.75
CA LEU A 29 3.90 3.70 -5.67
C LEU A 29 5.26 4.12 -6.21
N SER A 30 5.88 5.07 -5.52
CA SER A 30 7.27 5.45 -5.76
C SER A 30 8.21 4.29 -5.40
N PRO A 31 9.39 4.18 -6.05
CA PRO A 31 10.39 3.21 -5.64
C PRO A 31 10.76 3.40 -4.17
N ASP A 32 10.97 2.29 -3.45
CA ASP A 32 11.23 2.27 -1.99
C ASP A 32 10.08 2.77 -1.10
N GLN A 33 8.96 3.23 -1.67
CA GLN A 33 7.81 3.64 -0.86
C GLN A 33 7.19 2.42 -0.15
N PRO A 34 7.03 2.48 1.18
CA PRO A 34 6.36 1.42 1.92
C PRO A 34 4.85 1.48 1.72
N ILE A 35 4.22 0.31 1.64
CA ILE A 35 2.77 0.11 1.67
C ILE A 35 2.45 -1.00 2.67
N VAL A 36 1.41 -0.79 3.48
CA VAL A 36 0.92 -1.82 4.40
C VAL A 36 -0.29 -2.49 3.78
N LEU A 37 -0.22 -3.82 3.69
CA LEU A 37 -1.31 -4.64 3.17
C LEU A 37 -1.73 -5.63 4.24
N ARG A 38 -3.03 -5.88 4.36
CA ARG A 38 -3.57 -6.93 5.21
C ARG A 38 -3.65 -8.20 4.37
N ILE A 39 -2.86 -9.19 4.73
CA ILE A 39 -2.84 -10.52 4.11
C ILE A 39 -3.55 -11.47 5.06
N GLU A 40 -4.68 -12.05 4.66
CA GLU A 40 -5.50 -12.91 5.53
C GLU A 40 -5.82 -12.25 6.89
N GLY A 41 -6.02 -10.92 6.88
CA GLY A 41 -6.28 -10.11 8.07
C GLY A 41 -5.05 -9.68 8.87
N GLN A 42 -3.86 -10.22 8.58
CA GLN A 42 -2.59 -9.84 9.21
C GLN A 42 -1.93 -8.67 8.46
N PRO A 43 -1.67 -7.53 9.12
CA PRO A 43 -0.97 -6.42 8.50
C PRO A 43 0.49 -6.82 8.24
N MET A 44 0.96 -6.62 7.01
CA MET A 44 2.33 -6.85 6.58
C MET A 44 2.81 -5.65 5.77
N ARG A 45 4.06 -5.25 5.99
CA ARG A 45 4.69 -4.16 5.25
C ARG A 45 5.35 -4.69 3.99
N PHE A 46 5.14 -3.97 2.90
CA PHE A 46 5.77 -4.22 1.62
C PHE A 46 6.43 -2.95 1.11
N ARG A 47 7.48 -3.09 0.31
CA ARG A 47 8.14 -1.99 -0.39
C ARG A 47 8.14 -2.22 -1.89
N LYS A 48 8.04 -1.14 -2.64
CA LYS A 48 8.17 -1.16 -4.09
C LYS A 48 9.55 -1.65 -4.51
N VAL A 49 9.59 -2.71 -5.33
CA VAL A 49 10.85 -3.26 -5.83
C VAL A 49 11.33 -2.37 -6.99
N PRO A 50 12.52 -1.75 -6.89
CA PRO A 50 13.10 -1.00 -8.01
C PRO A 50 13.50 -1.96 -9.13
N ASP A 51 13.18 -1.63 -10.39
CA ASP A 51 13.74 -2.37 -11.51
C ASP A 51 15.22 -2.01 -11.68
N ARG A 52 16.12 -2.96 -11.44
CA ARG A 52 17.56 -2.72 -11.60
C ARG A 52 18.02 -2.60 -13.05
N ALA A 53 17.21 -3.00 -14.04
CA ALA A 53 17.61 -3.00 -15.45
C ALA A 53 17.22 -1.71 -16.19
N THR A 54 16.09 -1.11 -15.84
CA THR A 54 15.48 0.01 -16.58
C THR A 54 15.32 1.27 -15.74
N GLY A 55 15.56 1.21 -14.42
CA GLY A 55 15.36 2.33 -13.50
C GLY A 55 13.89 2.73 -13.31
N GLN A 56 12.94 1.98 -13.87
CA GLN A 56 11.52 2.21 -13.70
C GLN A 56 10.95 1.42 -12.52
N PRO A 57 9.93 1.94 -11.81
CA PRO A 57 9.24 1.18 -10.78
C PRO A 57 8.52 -0.04 -11.38
N THR A 58 8.87 -1.26 -10.96
CA THR A 58 8.19 -2.49 -11.41
C THR A 58 6.76 -2.57 -10.88
N ASP A 59 5.87 -3.36 -11.47
CA ASP A 59 4.55 -3.68 -10.88
C ASP A 59 4.63 -4.58 -9.63
N ALA A 60 5.82 -4.77 -9.06
CA ALA A 60 6.08 -5.68 -7.95
C ALA A 60 6.44 -4.95 -6.65
N ILE A 61 5.97 -5.50 -5.54
CA ILE A 61 6.34 -5.12 -4.18
C ILE A 61 6.90 -6.35 -3.46
N GLY A 62 7.94 -6.15 -2.65
CA GLY A 62 8.55 -7.19 -1.83
C GLY A 62 8.19 -6.95 -0.36
N PRO A 63 8.13 -7.99 0.49
CA PRO A 63 7.95 -7.79 1.92
C PRO A 63 9.11 -6.96 2.50
N ASP A 64 8.82 -6.16 3.50
CA ASP A 64 9.83 -5.52 4.33
C ASP A 64 10.64 -6.58 5.10
N GLU A 65 11.86 -6.26 5.52
CA GLU A 65 12.73 -7.20 6.24
C GLU A 65 12.05 -7.75 7.52
N ALA A 66 11.27 -6.91 8.20
CA ALA A 66 10.52 -7.31 9.40
C ALA A 66 9.43 -8.35 9.11
N ASP A 67 8.80 -8.28 7.94
CA ASP A 67 7.69 -9.16 7.54
C ASP A 67 8.13 -10.27 6.57
N ALA A 68 9.42 -10.29 6.18
CA ALA A 68 9.96 -11.24 5.22
C ALA A 68 9.81 -12.70 5.69
N ALA A 69 10.00 -12.97 6.98
CA ALA A 69 9.83 -14.30 7.55
C ALA A 69 8.36 -14.77 7.45
N ALA A 70 7.42 -13.94 7.89
CA ALA A 70 5.99 -14.25 7.82
C ALA A 70 5.51 -14.43 6.36
N TRP A 71 6.01 -13.60 5.44
CA TRP A 71 5.75 -13.76 4.02
C TRP A 71 6.32 -15.07 3.46
N ARG A 72 7.51 -15.49 3.89
CA ARG A 72 8.11 -16.77 3.49
C ARG A 72 7.32 -17.96 4.00
N GLU A 73 6.79 -17.88 5.22
CA GLU A 73 5.89 -18.90 5.74
C GLU A 73 4.61 -19.01 4.92
N LEU A 74 3.97 -17.89 4.55
CA LEU A 74 2.82 -17.89 3.64
C LEU A 74 3.17 -18.49 2.28
N GLN A 75 4.35 -18.18 1.76
CA GLN A 75 4.82 -18.76 0.51
C GLN A 75 5.03 -20.28 0.56
N THR A 76 5.16 -20.92 1.72
CA THR A 76 5.15 -22.41 1.78
C THR A 76 3.85 -22.99 1.24
N ARG A 77 2.77 -22.20 1.25
CA ARG A 77 1.45 -22.53 0.71
C ARG A 77 1.30 -22.02 -0.74
N ARG A 78 2.38 -22.03 -1.54
CA ARG A 78 2.34 -21.63 -2.95
C ARG A 78 1.19 -22.32 -3.69
N GLY A 79 0.47 -21.54 -4.50
CA GLY A 79 -0.73 -22.00 -5.21
C GLY A 79 -2.04 -21.81 -4.42
N ALA A 80 -1.99 -21.42 -3.15
CA ALA A 80 -3.17 -21.01 -2.42
C ALA A 80 -3.65 -19.61 -2.84
N THR A 81 -4.98 -19.46 -2.84
CA THR A 81 -5.62 -18.15 -2.93
C THR A 81 -5.64 -17.53 -1.54
N ILE A 82 -5.11 -16.32 -1.41
CA ILE A 82 -5.11 -15.52 -0.19
C ILE A 82 -5.90 -14.23 -0.40
N THR A 83 -6.46 -13.72 0.68
CA THR A 83 -7.15 -12.43 0.73
C THR A 83 -6.13 -11.33 0.95
N VAL A 84 -6.22 -10.28 0.14
CA VAL A 84 -5.35 -9.10 0.21
C VAL A 84 -6.22 -7.86 0.25
N GLU A 85 -5.96 -7.00 1.23
CA GLU A 85 -6.67 -5.74 1.39
C GLU A 85 -5.68 -4.62 1.65
N PRO A 86 -5.85 -3.43 1.07
CA PRO A 86 -5.07 -2.28 1.51
C PRO A 86 -5.35 -2.04 2.98
N GLU A 87 -4.31 -1.81 3.78
CA GLU A 87 -4.53 -1.13 5.06
C GLU A 87 -4.87 0.32 4.72
N ALA A 88 -6.16 0.58 4.51
CA ALA A 88 -6.63 1.93 4.27
C ALA A 88 -6.11 2.80 5.42
N PRO A 89 -5.58 4.01 5.15
CA PRO A 89 -5.62 5.02 6.19
C PRO A 89 -7.09 5.10 6.57
N ARG A 90 -7.42 4.74 7.80
CA ARG A 90 -8.73 5.07 8.33
C ARG A 90 -8.74 6.59 8.36
N THR A 91 -9.19 7.20 7.27
CA THR A 91 -9.55 8.60 7.31
C THR A 91 -10.82 8.61 8.13
N ASP A 92 -10.64 8.80 9.44
CA ASP A 92 -11.75 8.80 10.38
C ASP A 92 -12.78 9.82 9.88
N PRO A 93 -14.03 9.40 9.60
CA PRO A 93 -15.05 10.31 9.07
C PRO A 93 -15.33 11.46 10.05
N TYR A 94 -15.07 11.23 11.34
CA TYR A 94 -15.08 12.25 12.37
C TYR A 94 -13.98 13.31 12.18
N LEU A 95 -12.75 12.91 11.84
CA LEU A 95 -11.66 13.85 11.58
C LEU A 95 -11.91 14.67 10.30
N LEU A 96 -12.49 14.06 9.26
CA LEU A 96 -12.90 14.78 8.04
C LEU A 96 -14.03 15.78 8.31
N SER A 97 -14.99 15.40 9.16
CA SER A 97 -16.11 16.27 9.52
C SER A 97 -15.67 17.44 10.42
N LEU A 98 -14.69 17.19 11.30
CA LEU A 98 -14.07 18.21 12.14
C LEU A 98 -13.21 19.18 11.32
N SER A 99 -12.38 18.68 10.40
CA SER A 99 -11.56 19.57 9.57
C SER A 99 -12.41 20.48 8.68
N ALA A 100 -13.57 20.01 8.21
CA ALA A 100 -14.54 20.82 7.47
C ALA A 100 -15.20 21.91 8.32
N THR A 101 -15.40 21.70 9.62
CA THR A 101 -15.99 22.70 10.53
C THR A 101 -14.97 23.69 11.09
N LEU A 102 -13.68 23.37 11.05
CA LEU A 102 -12.58 24.27 11.42
C LEU A 102 -12.17 25.18 10.25
N THR A 103 -13.14 25.90 9.67
CA THR A 103 -12.91 26.78 8.51
C THR A 103 -11.94 27.92 8.82
N GLU A 104 -11.93 28.42 10.06
CA GLU A 104 -11.02 29.51 10.49
C GLU A 104 -9.53 29.11 10.41
N TRP A 105 -9.21 27.82 10.61
CA TRP A 105 -7.85 27.27 10.54
C TRP A 105 -7.45 26.79 9.14
N ASN A 106 -8.41 26.64 8.21
CA ASN A 106 -8.17 26.33 6.80
C ASN A 106 -8.23 27.59 5.92
N SER A 107 -8.01 28.76 6.52
CA SER A 107 -7.98 30.01 5.78
C SER A 107 -6.72 30.04 4.88
N PRO A 108 -6.81 30.59 3.65
CA PRO A 108 -5.65 30.71 2.76
C PRO A 108 -4.52 31.57 3.37
N GLU A 109 -4.85 32.39 4.36
CA GLU A 109 -3.91 33.21 5.14
C GLU A 109 -3.00 32.36 6.05
N ASP A 110 -3.48 31.23 6.56
CA ASP A 110 -2.70 30.32 7.41
C ASP A 110 -1.80 29.40 6.56
N ALA A 111 -2.29 28.97 5.39
CA ALA A 111 -1.49 28.21 4.42
C ALA A 111 -0.26 29.00 3.94
N ALA A 112 -0.37 30.32 3.79
CA ALA A 112 0.75 31.19 3.43
C ALA A 112 1.83 31.31 4.52
N ALA A 113 1.49 31.04 5.79
CA ALA A 113 2.45 31.08 6.90
C ALA A 113 3.39 29.86 6.92
N TYR A 114 2.98 28.74 6.30
CA TYR A 114 3.72 27.49 6.28
C TYR A 114 4.36 27.13 4.92
N ASP A 115 4.06 27.85 3.84
CA ASP A 115 4.60 27.59 2.49
C ASP A 115 6.11 27.92 2.35
N GLY A 116 6.69 28.58 3.36
CA GLY A 116 8.10 29.01 3.37
C GLY A 116 9.03 28.26 4.34
N LEU A 117 8.62 27.13 4.92
CA LEU A 117 9.42 26.33 5.87
C LEU A 117 10.04 25.08 5.22
#